data_AF-A2R5N7-F1
#
_entry.id   AF-A2R5N7-F1
#
_cell.length_a   1.000
_cell.length_b   1.000
_cell.length_c   1.000
_cell.angle_alpha   90.00
_cell.angle_beta   90.00
_cell.angle_gamma   90.00
#
_symmetry.space_group_name_H-M   'P 1'
#
loop_
_entity.id
_entity.type
_entity.pdbx_description
1 polymer ?
#
loop_
_entity_poly.entity_id
_entity_poly.type
_entity_poly.pdbx_seq_one_letter_code
_entity_poly.pdbx_strand_id
1 'polypeptide(L)'
;MYSSPSGSCAKCGKHTSLQCAGCKGAPEYFPGDVKSIFYCSTACQRAHRTIHKPDCMSMTRRKKLLRAAIVAKEAFLVYRAVEYDLELSKIERRGDTLYLSDNQKNLDIPPRRGPFPEYLTADPVYREAALTWFQCDAAHALSSRHISKLLADVPCAIEMFSLRIGKPHFITQVIPGPDSPNIPSLDASTMPHSVLKVDLQLSSFTESWIVDLTGAQYGFQEVLVPFLKYMENKECELVDPPESFDITQTHDLDILMKEYPSGVRRAIACAERPARLRFAAFVDTIDKKILEGSLGEFENKLSAFRLALRQHMSNNTQRV
;
A
#
# COMPACT_ATOMS: atom_id res chain seq x y z
N MET A 1 19.94 22.90 6.19
CA MET A 1 20.83 22.29 5.18
C MET A 1 21.40 21.00 5.75
N TYR A 2 20.88 19.84 5.36
CA TYR A 2 21.49 18.56 5.74
C TYR A 2 22.72 18.33 4.85
N SER A 3 23.90 18.23 5.43
CA SER A 3 25.12 17.83 4.72
C SER A 3 24.89 16.46 4.09
N SER A 4 25.17 16.32 2.79
CA SER A 4 25.09 15.02 2.13
C SER A 4 26.03 14.03 2.84
N PRO A 5 25.58 12.79 3.11
CA PRO A 5 26.43 11.80 3.77
C PRO A 5 27.71 11.60 2.95
N SER A 6 28.85 11.57 3.65
CA SER A 6 30.16 11.38 3.05
C SER A 6 30.91 10.26 3.77
N GLY A 7 31.85 9.64 3.07
CA GLY A 7 32.60 8.51 3.60
C GLY A 7 33.83 8.19 2.76
N SER A 8 34.51 7.11 3.11
CA SER A 8 35.71 6.65 2.40
C SER A 8 35.32 5.72 1.26
N CYS A 9 35.95 5.91 0.10
CA CYS A 9 35.81 5.02 -1.05
C CYS A 9 36.18 3.58 -0.65
N ALA A 10 35.25 2.64 -0.81
CA ALA A 10 35.42 1.25 -0.41
C ALA A 10 36.58 0.54 -1.14
N LYS A 11 37.07 1.10 -2.26
CA LYS A 11 38.20 0.53 -3.01
C LYS A 11 39.56 1.15 -2.70
N CYS A 12 39.64 2.46 -2.46
CA CYS A 12 40.92 3.18 -2.39
C CYS A 12 41.05 4.12 -1.18
N GLY A 13 40.04 4.20 -0.31
CA GLY A 13 40.08 4.99 0.92
C GLY A 13 39.87 6.50 0.76
N LYS A 14 39.91 7.04 -0.47
CA LYS A 14 39.68 8.48 -0.72
C LYS A 14 38.29 8.93 -0.25
N HIS A 15 38.22 10.11 0.36
CA HIS A 15 36.96 10.74 0.74
C HIS A 15 36.07 10.99 -0.49
N THR A 16 34.76 10.72 -0.35
CA THR A 16 33.74 10.93 -1.39
C THR A 16 32.34 11.00 -0.77
N SER A 17 31.41 11.66 -1.45
CA SER A 17 29.97 11.65 -1.14
C SER A 17 29.16 10.75 -2.08
N LEU A 18 29.81 10.17 -3.10
CA LEU A 18 29.15 9.33 -4.10
C LEU A 18 28.87 7.94 -3.55
N GLN A 19 27.59 7.67 -3.31
CA GLN A 19 27.10 6.37 -2.87
C GLN A 19 26.75 5.46 -4.05
N CYS A 20 26.79 4.15 -3.84
CA CYS A 20 26.31 3.18 -4.83
C CYS A 20 24.81 3.37 -5.12
N ALA A 21 24.47 3.76 -6.35
CA ALA A 21 23.08 3.96 -6.77
C ALA A 21 22.22 2.68 -6.70
N GLY A 22 22.86 1.51 -6.77
CA GLY A 22 22.20 0.20 -6.65
C GLY A 22 21.58 -0.01 -5.28
N CYS A 23 22.37 0.10 -4.21
CA CYS A 23 21.93 -0.18 -2.85
C CYS A 23 21.45 1.04 -2.04
N LYS A 24 21.78 2.28 -2.46
CA LYS A 24 21.29 3.48 -1.77
C LYS A 24 19.76 3.50 -1.75
N GLY A 25 19.21 3.84 -0.58
CA GLY A 25 17.76 3.98 -0.35
C GLY A 25 17.02 2.67 -0.15
N ALA A 26 17.72 1.57 0.13
CA ALA A 26 17.08 0.33 0.59
C ALA A 26 16.52 0.52 2.02
N PRO A 27 15.36 -0.05 2.34
CA PRO A 27 14.85 -0.08 3.71
C PRO A 27 15.69 -0.99 4.62
N GLU A 28 15.74 -0.65 5.89
CA GLU A 28 16.35 -1.47 6.95
C GLU A 28 15.41 -2.61 7.34
N TYR A 29 15.98 -3.80 7.52
CA TYR A 29 15.26 -4.94 8.11
C TYR A 29 15.54 -5.00 9.61
N PHE A 30 16.82 -4.94 9.98
CA PHE A 30 17.28 -4.64 11.34
C PHE A 30 17.93 -3.26 11.40
N PRO A 31 17.84 -2.55 12.55
CA PRO A 31 18.52 -1.27 12.72
C PRO A 31 20.00 -1.33 12.32
N GLY A 32 20.40 -0.50 11.36
CA GLY A 32 21.79 -0.39 10.90
C GLY A 32 22.29 -1.49 9.94
N ASP A 33 21.43 -2.39 9.46
CA ASP A 33 21.83 -3.43 8.50
C ASP A 33 22.05 -2.89 7.07
N VAL A 34 21.54 -1.70 6.76
CA VAL A 34 21.80 -0.99 5.51
C VAL A 34 23.08 -0.16 5.66
N LYS A 35 24.19 -0.69 5.15
CA LYS A 35 25.47 0.04 5.14
C LYS A 35 25.61 0.90 3.88
N SER A 36 25.91 2.19 4.09
CA SER A 36 26.27 3.09 3.00
C SER A 36 27.63 2.71 2.43
N ILE A 37 27.67 2.40 1.12
CA ILE A 37 28.91 2.11 0.40
C ILE A 37 29.19 3.26 -0.58
N PHE A 38 30.42 3.78 -0.49
CA PHE A 38 30.89 4.95 -1.20
C PHE A 38 31.98 4.60 -2.22
N TYR A 39 32.02 5.30 -3.35
CA TYR A 39 33.06 5.16 -4.37
C TYR A 39 33.47 6.54 -4.89
N CYS A 40 34.77 6.82 -5.01
CA CYS A 40 35.22 8.09 -5.59
C CYS A 40 35.08 8.12 -7.13
N SER A 41 34.84 6.97 -7.78
CA SER A 41 34.65 6.87 -9.22
C SER A 41 33.96 5.56 -9.62
N THR A 42 33.42 5.52 -10.84
CA THR A 42 32.88 4.30 -11.46
C THR A 42 33.95 3.22 -11.64
N ALA A 43 35.21 3.59 -11.85
CA ALA A 43 36.33 2.65 -11.92
C ALA A 43 36.54 1.93 -10.57
N CYS A 44 36.53 2.68 -9.45
CA CYS A 44 36.62 2.10 -8.12
C CYS A 44 35.43 1.18 -7.80
N GLN A 45 34.22 1.56 -8.21
CA GLN A 45 33.03 0.72 -8.07
C GLN A 45 33.16 -0.58 -8.86
N ARG A 46 33.60 -0.52 -10.13
CA ARG A 46 33.81 -1.72 -10.97
C ARG A 46 34.87 -2.64 -10.36
N ALA A 47 35.96 -2.09 -9.86
CA ALA A 47 37.05 -2.85 -9.23
C ALA A 47 36.67 -3.48 -7.87
N HIS A 48 35.64 -2.97 -7.19
CA HIS A 48 35.10 -3.56 -5.95
C HIS A 48 33.85 -4.45 -6.20
N ARG A 49 33.39 -4.55 -7.45
CA ARG A 49 32.10 -5.16 -7.79
C ARG A 49 31.97 -6.61 -7.34
N THR A 50 33.02 -7.42 -7.46
CA THR A 50 32.98 -8.85 -7.09
C THR A 50 32.68 -9.05 -5.61
N ILE A 51 33.21 -8.18 -4.75
CA ILE A 51 33.00 -8.21 -3.30
C ILE A 51 31.62 -7.61 -2.95
N HIS A 52 31.28 -6.47 -3.54
CA HIS A 52 30.06 -5.74 -3.20
C HIS A 52 28.77 -6.32 -3.80
N LYS A 53 28.85 -7.07 -4.92
CA LYS A 53 27.68 -7.46 -5.70
C LYS A 53 26.60 -8.23 -4.91
N PRO A 54 26.92 -9.22 -4.06
CA PRO A 54 25.91 -9.94 -3.28
C PRO A 54 25.07 -8.99 -2.40
N ASP A 55 25.74 -8.18 -1.57
CA ASP A 55 25.08 -7.20 -0.71
C ASP A 55 24.29 -6.17 -1.52
N CYS A 56 24.86 -5.68 -2.63
CA CYS A 56 24.19 -4.74 -3.51
C CYS A 56 22.89 -5.32 -4.10
N MET A 57 22.88 -6.61 -4.45
CA MET A 57 21.70 -7.28 -4.97
C MET A 57 20.61 -7.40 -3.90
N SER A 58 20.96 -7.81 -2.69
CA SER A 58 20.03 -7.87 -1.56
C SER A 58 19.37 -6.51 -1.28
N MET A 59 20.16 -5.44 -1.22
CA MET A 59 19.63 -4.08 -1.02
C MET A 59 18.78 -3.59 -2.21
N THR A 60 19.16 -3.96 -3.44
CA THR A 60 18.36 -3.63 -4.63
C THR A 60 16.99 -4.32 -4.57
N ARG A 61 16.93 -5.58 -4.12
CA ARG A 61 15.68 -6.33 -3.93
C ARG A 61 14.80 -5.69 -2.87
N ARG A 62 15.34 -5.34 -1.69
CA ARG A 62 14.62 -4.61 -0.65
C ARG A 62 14.05 -3.28 -1.16
N LYS A 63 14.86 -2.51 -1.91
CA LYS A 63 14.42 -1.24 -2.51
C LYS A 63 13.28 -1.45 -3.53
N LYS A 64 13.37 -2.47 -4.38
CA LYS A 64 12.31 -2.81 -5.33
C LYS A 64 11.01 -3.18 -4.61
N LEU A 65 11.10 -3.98 -3.54
CA LEU A 65 9.94 -4.34 -2.71
C LEU A 65 9.27 -3.09 -2.11
N LEU A 66 10.05 -2.20 -1.49
CA LEU A 66 9.52 -0.94 -0.95
C LEU A 66 8.84 -0.09 -2.02
N ARG A 67 9.49 0.09 -3.17
CA ARG A 67 8.93 0.90 -4.26
C ARG A 67 7.66 0.27 -4.83
N ALA A 68 7.60 -1.06 -4.95
CA ALA A 68 6.40 -1.75 -5.40
C ALA A 68 5.25 -1.59 -4.41
N ALA A 69 5.53 -1.72 -3.11
CA ALA A 69 4.55 -1.49 -2.04
C ALA A 69 4.01 -0.05 -2.07
N ILE A 70 4.88 0.96 -2.22
CA ILE A 70 4.49 2.38 -2.36
C ILE A 70 3.61 2.59 -3.59
N VAL A 71 4.02 2.09 -4.77
CA VAL A 71 3.24 2.27 -6.00
C VAL A 71 1.87 1.60 -5.86
N ALA A 72 1.79 0.40 -5.28
CA ALA A 72 0.53 -0.30 -5.04
C ALA A 72 -0.40 0.47 -4.08
N LYS A 73 0.14 0.99 -2.97
CA LYS A 73 -0.63 1.82 -2.02
C LYS A 73 -1.15 3.09 -2.67
N GLU A 74 -0.30 3.82 -3.40
CA GLU A 74 -0.72 5.04 -4.10
C GLU A 74 -1.77 4.75 -5.18
N ALA A 75 -1.62 3.66 -5.92
CA ALA A 75 -2.62 3.23 -6.91
C ALA A 75 -3.98 2.97 -6.25
N PHE A 76 -3.97 2.22 -5.15
CA PHE A 76 -5.16 1.92 -4.37
C PHE A 76 -5.81 3.19 -3.79
N LEU A 77 -5.03 4.09 -3.21
CA LEU A 77 -5.54 5.37 -2.67
C LEU A 77 -6.12 6.27 -3.77
N VAL A 78 -5.54 6.30 -4.97
CA VAL A 78 -6.12 7.02 -6.12
C VAL A 78 -7.44 6.39 -6.54
N TYR A 79 -7.52 5.05 -6.62
CA TYR A 79 -8.79 4.35 -6.90
C TYR A 79 -9.86 4.72 -5.87
N ARG A 80 -9.54 4.61 -4.58
CA ARG A 80 -10.46 4.95 -3.48
C ARG A 80 -10.89 6.42 -3.48
N ALA A 81 -10.00 7.33 -3.88
CA ALA A 81 -10.32 8.75 -3.95
C ALA A 81 -11.26 9.09 -5.12
N VAL A 82 -11.34 8.26 -6.16
CA VAL A 82 -12.23 8.47 -7.32
C VAL A 82 -13.53 7.68 -7.20
N GLU A 83 -13.48 6.49 -6.62
CA GLU A 83 -14.59 5.52 -6.53
C GLU A 83 -15.05 5.36 -5.06
N TYR A 84 -14.99 6.44 -4.29
CA TYR A 84 -15.37 6.48 -2.88
C TYR A 84 -16.86 6.20 -2.73
N ASP A 85 -17.22 5.43 -1.71
CA ASP A 85 -18.52 4.76 -1.57
C ASP A 85 -19.16 4.98 -0.19
N LEU A 86 -18.71 5.99 0.56
CA LEU A 86 -19.38 6.47 1.77
C LEU A 86 -19.88 7.91 1.55
N GLU A 87 -21.12 8.20 1.94
CA GLU A 87 -21.72 9.53 1.84
C GLU A 87 -21.35 10.37 3.08
N LEU A 88 -20.07 10.71 3.22
CA LEU A 88 -19.59 11.37 4.43
C LEU A 88 -20.10 12.82 4.57
N SER A 89 -20.55 13.15 5.79
CA SER A 89 -20.87 14.53 6.20
C SER A 89 -19.82 15.14 7.12
N LYS A 90 -19.01 14.32 7.81
CA LYS A 90 -18.00 14.78 8.74
C LYS A 90 -16.90 13.75 8.95
N ILE A 91 -15.67 14.24 9.12
CA ILE A 91 -14.52 13.49 9.61
C ILE A 91 -14.02 14.20 10.86
N GLU A 92 -13.96 13.50 11.99
CA GLU A 92 -13.49 14.12 13.23
C GLU A 92 -12.78 13.14 14.16
N ARG A 93 -11.69 13.63 14.76
CA ARG A 93 -10.99 12.92 15.83
C ARG A 93 -11.63 13.26 17.17
N ARG A 94 -12.01 12.24 17.95
CA ARG A 94 -12.40 12.40 19.36
C ARG A 94 -11.67 11.35 20.19
N GLY A 95 -10.75 11.78 21.04
CA GLY A 95 -9.87 10.86 21.77
C GLY A 95 -9.06 9.98 20.82
N ASP A 96 -9.12 8.67 20.99
CA ASP A 96 -8.40 7.68 20.17
C ASP A 96 -9.21 7.11 19.00
N THR A 97 -10.32 7.77 18.66
CA THR A 97 -11.19 7.35 17.55
C THR A 97 -11.31 8.45 16.50
N LEU A 98 -11.12 8.06 15.24
CA LEU A 98 -11.46 8.85 14.07
C LEU A 98 -12.87 8.45 13.61
N TYR A 99 -13.83 9.35 13.78
CA TYR A 99 -15.21 9.15 13.39
C TYR A 99 -15.45 9.62 11.96
N LEU A 100 -16.07 8.75 11.16
CA LEU A 100 -16.57 9.03 9.82
C LEU A 100 -18.11 9.05 9.90
N SER A 101 -18.72 10.23 9.79
CA SER A 101 -20.18 10.35 9.83
C SER A 101 -20.78 10.08 8.45
N ASP A 102 -21.52 9.00 8.30
CA ASP A 102 -22.13 8.58 7.03
C ASP A 102 -23.60 8.98 6.94
N ASN A 103 -23.97 9.68 5.87
CA ASN A 103 -25.31 10.14 5.58
C ASN A 103 -26.12 9.17 4.70
N GLN A 104 -25.63 7.96 4.42
CA GLN A 104 -26.38 6.97 3.64
C GLN A 104 -27.74 6.67 4.28
N LYS A 105 -28.83 7.08 3.62
CA LYS A 105 -30.18 7.01 4.19
C LYS A 105 -30.84 5.63 4.13
N ASN A 106 -30.40 4.78 3.19
CA ASN A 106 -31.00 3.47 2.96
C ASN A 106 -29.91 2.44 2.65
N LEU A 107 -29.78 1.44 3.53
CA LEU A 107 -28.81 0.35 3.42
C LEU A 107 -29.22 -0.74 2.42
N ASP A 108 -30.47 -0.74 1.95
CA ASP A 108 -30.96 -1.65 0.90
C ASP A 108 -30.64 -1.16 -0.51
N ILE A 109 -30.13 0.08 -0.64
CA ILE A 109 -29.71 0.68 -1.90
C ILE A 109 -28.17 0.72 -1.91
N PRO A 110 -27.51 0.32 -3.01
CA PRO A 110 -26.08 0.49 -3.15
C PRO A 110 -25.68 1.96 -2.93
N PRO A 111 -24.59 2.24 -2.18
CA PRO A 111 -24.14 3.60 -1.97
C PRO A 111 -23.77 4.25 -3.30
N ARG A 112 -23.96 5.57 -3.38
CA ARG A 112 -23.47 6.34 -4.51
C ARG A 112 -21.95 6.33 -4.50
N ARG A 113 -21.35 6.03 -5.65
CA ARG A 113 -19.91 6.11 -5.83
C ARG A 113 -19.52 7.45 -6.43
N GLY A 114 -18.42 8.01 -5.96
CA GLY A 114 -17.93 9.30 -6.42
C GLY A 114 -16.61 9.71 -5.80
N PRO A 115 -16.17 10.95 -6.06
CA PRO A 115 -14.92 11.45 -5.51
C PRO A 115 -15.00 11.56 -3.98
N PHE A 116 -13.88 11.26 -3.32
CA PHE A 116 -13.73 11.51 -1.88
C PHE A 116 -13.97 13.01 -1.59
N PRO A 117 -14.72 13.36 -0.54
CA PRO A 117 -15.01 14.75 -0.18
C PRO A 117 -13.79 15.41 0.50
N GLU A 118 -12.83 15.87 -0.32
CA GLU A 118 -11.55 16.45 0.13
C GLU A 118 -11.72 17.65 1.09
N TYR A 119 -12.88 18.31 1.09
CA TYR A 119 -13.15 19.44 1.99
C TYR A 119 -13.42 19.02 3.45
N LEU A 120 -13.64 17.73 3.74
CA LEU A 120 -13.95 17.25 5.10
C LEU A 120 -12.71 17.13 5.99
N THR A 121 -11.51 17.04 5.43
CA THR A 121 -10.27 17.01 6.20
C THR A 121 -9.08 17.51 5.38
N ALA A 122 -8.26 18.38 5.99
CA ALA A 122 -6.95 18.75 5.45
C ALA A 122 -5.82 17.87 6.02
N ASP A 123 -6.11 17.04 7.02
CA ASP A 123 -5.13 16.15 7.64
C ASP A 123 -4.90 14.92 6.73
N PRO A 124 -3.68 14.72 6.19
CA PRO A 124 -3.39 13.61 5.29
C PRO A 124 -3.53 12.24 5.97
N VAL A 125 -3.29 12.14 7.29
CA VAL A 125 -3.43 10.89 8.06
C VAL A 125 -4.91 10.50 8.14
N TYR A 126 -5.79 11.47 8.45
CA TYR A 126 -7.23 11.19 8.54
C TYR A 126 -7.84 10.95 7.17
N ARG A 127 -7.38 11.67 6.14
CA ARG A 127 -7.75 11.43 4.75
C ARG A 127 -7.43 9.99 4.35
N GLU A 128 -6.22 9.52 4.62
CA GLU A 128 -5.81 8.17 4.27
C GLU A 128 -6.61 7.12 5.04
N ALA A 129 -6.78 7.30 6.35
CA ALA A 129 -7.57 6.40 7.18
C ALA A 129 -9.01 6.25 6.67
N ALA A 130 -9.64 7.35 6.24
CA ALA A 130 -10.99 7.33 5.68
C ALA A 130 -11.07 6.62 4.31
N LEU A 131 -10.02 6.71 3.49
CA LEU A 131 -9.93 6.02 2.20
C LEU A 131 -9.71 4.52 2.35
N THR A 132 -9.00 4.10 3.39
CA THR A 132 -8.60 2.71 3.63
C THR A 132 -9.56 1.92 4.53
N TRP A 133 -10.50 2.59 5.20
CA TRP A 133 -11.41 1.98 6.17
C TRP A 133 -12.19 0.81 5.57
N PHE A 134 -11.98 -0.39 6.12
CA PHE A 134 -12.67 -1.63 5.73
C PHE A 134 -12.46 -2.03 4.26
N GLN A 135 -11.27 -1.79 3.73
CA GLN A 135 -10.93 -2.05 2.31
C GLN A 135 -9.73 -2.99 2.13
N CYS A 136 -9.31 -3.74 3.15
CA CYS A 136 -8.11 -4.60 3.07
C CYS A 136 -8.21 -5.64 1.94
N ASP A 137 -9.34 -6.33 1.80
CA ASP A 137 -9.55 -7.31 0.72
C ASP A 137 -9.58 -6.67 -0.67
N ALA A 138 -10.27 -5.53 -0.81
CA ALA A 138 -10.28 -4.75 -2.04
C ALA A 138 -8.87 -4.27 -2.42
N ALA A 139 -8.05 -3.87 -1.44
CA ALA A 139 -6.67 -3.47 -1.65
C ALA A 139 -5.82 -4.64 -2.16
N HIS A 140 -5.99 -5.85 -1.63
CA HIS A 140 -5.34 -7.06 -2.12
C HIS A 140 -5.73 -7.37 -3.56
N ALA A 141 -7.03 -7.43 -3.85
CA ALA A 141 -7.54 -7.72 -5.19
C ALA A 141 -7.03 -6.69 -6.21
N LEU A 142 -7.21 -5.39 -5.95
CA LEU A 142 -6.78 -4.33 -6.85
C LEU A 142 -5.26 -4.34 -7.07
N SER A 143 -4.47 -4.63 -6.02
CA SER A 143 -3.01 -4.59 -6.12
C SER A 143 -2.40 -5.87 -6.70
N SER A 144 -3.11 -7.01 -6.73
CA SER A 144 -2.55 -8.32 -7.09
C SER A 144 -1.83 -8.33 -8.43
N ARG A 145 -2.50 -7.89 -9.49
CA ARG A 145 -1.92 -7.80 -10.84
C ARG A 145 -0.69 -6.90 -10.87
N HIS A 146 -0.77 -5.75 -10.19
CA HIS A 146 0.30 -4.76 -10.23
C HIS A 146 1.53 -5.24 -9.46
N ILE A 147 1.37 -5.72 -8.24
CA ILE A 147 2.44 -6.22 -7.38
C ILE A 147 3.14 -7.41 -8.07
N SER A 148 2.38 -8.38 -8.58
CA SER A 148 2.93 -9.53 -9.30
C SER A 148 3.74 -9.11 -10.53
N LYS A 149 3.26 -8.11 -11.29
CA LYS A 149 3.99 -7.56 -12.44
C LYS A 149 5.26 -6.82 -12.03
N LEU A 150 5.18 -5.97 -11.00
CA LEU A 150 6.29 -5.15 -10.52
C LEU A 150 7.40 -5.97 -9.87
N LEU A 151 7.06 -7.11 -9.26
CA LEU A 151 7.99 -8.00 -8.56
C LEU A 151 8.36 -9.25 -9.37
N ALA A 152 7.97 -9.36 -10.64
CA ALA A 152 8.24 -10.54 -11.47
C ALA A 152 9.73 -10.92 -11.60
N ASP A 153 10.66 -9.96 -11.39
CA ASP A 153 12.12 -10.20 -11.40
C ASP A 153 12.76 -10.15 -10.00
N VAL A 154 11.93 -10.12 -8.96
CA VAL A 154 12.33 -10.17 -7.55
C VAL A 154 11.97 -11.56 -7.03
N PRO A 155 12.94 -12.38 -6.58
CA PRO A 155 12.64 -13.69 -6.05
C PRO A 155 11.96 -13.55 -4.68
N CYS A 156 10.64 -13.67 -4.66
CA CYS A 156 9.84 -13.61 -3.45
C CYS A 156 8.58 -14.49 -3.54
N ALA A 157 8.07 -14.89 -2.38
CA ALA A 157 6.73 -15.46 -2.23
C ALA A 157 5.82 -14.44 -1.55
N ILE A 158 4.53 -14.41 -1.91
CA ILE A 158 3.54 -13.48 -1.35
C ILE A 158 2.33 -14.27 -0.88
N GLU A 159 1.93 -14.04 0.36
CA GLU A 159 0.78 -14.67 1.02
C GLU A 159 -0.10 -13.58 1.64
N MET A 160 -1.41 -13.84 1.72
CA MET A 160 -2.36 -13.00 2.44
C MET A 160 -2.50 -13.49 3.88
N PHE A 161 -2.39 -12.58 4.84
CA PHE A 161 -2.45 -12.85 6.27
C PHE A 161 -3.65 -12.11 6.88
N SER A 162 -4.51 -12.85 7.59
CA SER A 162 -5.61 -12.31 8.39
C SER A 162 -5.15 -12.08 9.82
N LEU A 163 -5.11 -10.83 10.27
CA LEU A 163 -4.55 -10.41 11.56
C LEU A 163 -5.56 -9.67 12.42
N ARG A 164 -5.53 -9.88 13.73
CA ARG A 164 -6.13 -8.96 14.69
C ARG A 164 -5.07 -7.96 15.13
N ILE A 165 -5.36 -6.66 15.03
CA ILE A 165 -4.45 -5.59 15.48
C ILE A 165 -4.72 -5.30 16.97
N GLY A 166 -3.74 -5.56 17.84
CA GLY A 166 -3.87 -5.33 19.28
C GLY A 166 -3.59 -3.88 19.71
N LYS A 167 -2.71 -3.18 19.00
CA LYS A 167 -2.23 -1.84 19.38
C LYS A 167 -2.31 -0.80 18.25
N PRO A 168 -3.52 -0.33 17.90
CA PRO A 168 -3.67 0.76 16.94
C PRO A 168 -3.19 2.11 17.53
N HIS A 169 -2.73 3.04 16.70
CA HIS A 169 -2.55 4.44 17.11
C HIS A 169 -3.91 5.15 17.28
N PHE A 170 -4.92 4.67 16.55
CA PHE A 170 -6.32 5.03 16.68
C PHE A 170 -7.23 4.06 15.95
N ILE A 171 -8.50 4.08 16.28
CA ILE A 171 -9.52 3.29 15.57
C ILE A 171 -10.28 4.21 14.62
N THR A 172 -10.52 3.77 13.39
CA THR A 172 -11.44 4.45 12.46
C THR A 172 -12.80 3.79 12.53
N GLN A 173 -13.85 4.58 12.78
CA GLN A 173 -15.20 4.08 12.97
C GLN A 173 -16.21 4.88 12.14
N VAL A 174 -17.06 4.18 11.41
CA VAL A 174 -18.23 4.79 10.75
C VAL A 174 -19.38 4.86 11.74
N ILE A 175 -20.00 6.04 11.83
CA ILE A 175 -21.17 6.30 12.67
C ILE A 175 -22.30 6.92 11.84
N PRO A 176 -23.56 6.77 12.28
CA PRO A 176 -24.69 7.55 11.79
C PRO A 176 -24.37 9.04 11.66
N GLY A 177 -24.58 9.59 10.47
CA GLY A 177 -24.64 11.02 10.25
C GLY A 177 -25.97 11.61 10.76
N PRO A 178 -26.07 12.95 10.87
CA PRO A 178 -27.29 13.63 11.34
C PRO A 178 -28.52 13.31 10.48
N ASP A 179 -28.32 12.93 9.21
CA ASP A 179 -29.37 12.60 8.25
C ASP A 179 -29.68 11.10 8.14
N SER A 180 -29.02 10.23 8.92
CA SER A 180 -29.23 8.77 8.87
C SER A 180 -29.02 8.07 10.23
N PRO A 181 -30.01 8.07 11.13
CA PRO A 181 -29.85 7.58 12.51
C PRO A 181 -29.78 6.05 12.67
N ASN A 182 -29.96 5.28 11.59
CA ASN A 182 -30.15 3.82 11.64
C ASN A 182 -28.96 2.99 11.11
N ILE A 183 -27.80 3.60 10.82
CA ILE A 183 -26.61 2.85 10.37
C ILE A 183 -25.99 2.12 11.57
N PRO A 184 -25.78 0.79 11.52
CA PRO A 184 -25.04 0.09 12.55
C PRO A 184 -23.61 0.63 12.62
N SER A 185 -23.16 1.05 13.79
CA SER A 185 -21.75 1.40 13.98
C SER A 185 -20.90 0.13 13.85
N LEU A 186 -20.07 0.04 12.81
CA LEU A 186 -19.13 -1.07 12.66
C LEU A 186 -17.80 -0.68 13.31
N ASP A 187 -17.41 -1.40 14.36
CA ASP A 187 -16.13 -1.20 15.03
C ASP A 187 -15.03 -2.02 14.32
N ALA A 188 -14.13 -1.31 13.65
CA ALA A 188 -12.98 -1.91 12.95
C ALA A 188 -12.00 -2.64 13.87
N SER A 189 -12.08 -2.46 15.20
CA SER A 189 -11.26 -3.20 16.18
C SER A 189 -11.66 -4.67 16.32
N THR A 190 -12.90 -5.02 15.94
CA THR A 190 -13.45 -6.38 16.09
C THR A 190 -13.25 -7.25 14.86
N MET A 191 -12.83 -6.66 13.74
CA MET A 191 -12.73 -7.33 12.44
C MET A 191 -11.27 -7.67 12.11
N PRO A 192 -11.01 -8.85 11.52
CA PRO A 192 -9.68 -9.16 11.02
C PRO A 192 -9.22 -8.16 9.96
N HIS A 193 -7.94 -7.83 10.00
CA HIS A 193 -7.24 -6.98 9.06
C HIS A 193 -6.38 -7.85 8.15
N SER A 194 -6.59 -7.74 6.84
CA SER A 194 -5.81 -8.48 5.86
C SER A 194 -4.56 -7.68 5.46
N VAL A 195 -3.39 -8.32 5.49
CA VAL A 195 -2.11 -7.77 4.99
C VAL A 195 -1.41 -8.76 4.07
N LEU A 196 -0.41 -8.30 3.31
CA LEU A 196 0.44 -9.20 2.53
C LEU A 196 1.73 -9.50 3.29
N LYS A 197 2.06 -10.77 3.49
CA LYS A 197 3.39 -11.20 3.89
C LYS A 197 4.20 -11.53 2.65
N VAL A 198 5.40 -10.95 2.56
CA VAL A 198 6.35 -11.16 1.46
C VAL A 198 7.63 -11.79 1.99
N ASP A 199 7.90 -13.01 1.57
CA ASP A 199 9.17 -13.70 1.83
C ASP A 199 10.15 -13.38 0.70
N LEU A 200 11.02 -12.40 0.95
CA LEU A 200 12.01 -11.89 0.02
C LEU A 200 13.30 -12.71 0.10
N GLN A 201 13.64 -13.40 -0.98
CA GLN A 201 14.90 -14.15 -1.06
C GLN A 201 16.06 -13.19 -1.31
N LEU A 202 17.02 -13.13 -0.39
CA LEU A 202 18.28 -12.40 -0.55
C LEU A 202 19.38 -13.30 -1.10
N SER A 203 20.63 -12.84 -1.09
CA SER A 203 21.76 -13.65 -1.56
C SER A 203 22.08 -14.84 -0.64
N SER A 204 21.76 -14.77 0.66
CA SER A 204 22.19 -15.78 1.64
C SER A 204 21.09 -16.32 2.54
N PHE A 205 19.93 -15.64 2.62
CA PHE A 205 18.81 -16.00 3.49
C PHE A 205 17.52 -15.36 2.96
N THR A 206 16.40 -15.66 3.60
CA THR A 206 15.08 -15.08 3.31
C THR A 206 14.69 -14.10 4.40
N GLU A 207 14.13 -12.96 4.02
CA GLU A 207 13.53 -11.98 4.91
C GLU A 207 12.01 -11.97 4.74
N SER A 208 11.27 -11.89 5.84
CA SER A 208 9.82 -11.79 5.80
C SER A 208 9.37 -10.37 6.08
N TRP A 209 8.60 -9.77 5.19
CA TRP A 209 8.10 -8.40 5.30
C TRP A 209 6.58 -8.39 5.31
N ILE A 210 5.97 -7.41 5.97
CA ILE A 210 4.55 -7.06 5.81
C ILE A 210 4.45 -5.87 4.86
N VAL A 211 3.62 -6.03 3.83
CA VAL A 211 3.08 -4.94 3.02
C VAL A 211 1.65 -4.67 3.48
N ASP A 212 1.42 -3.48 4.02
CA ASP A 212 0.12 -3.07 4.56
C ASP A 212 -0.38 -1.83 3.81
N LEU A 213 -1.32 -2.06 2.88
CA LEU A 213 -1.87 -1.01 2.02
C LEU A 213 -2.95 -0.19 2.73
N THR A 214 -3.53 -0.72 3.81
CA THR A 214 -4.72 -0.18 4.49
C THR A 214 -4.51 0.10 5.97
N GLY A 215 -3.28 -0.03 6.48
CA GLY A 215 -2.90 0.21 7.87
C GLY A 215 -3.23 1.59 8.42
N ALA A 216 -3.47 2.57 7.55
CA ALA A 216 -3.89 3.91 7.94
C ALA A 216 -5.24 3.92 8.68
N GLN A 217 -6.09 2.91 8.48
CA GLN A 217 -7.33 2.78 9.27
C GLN A 217 -7.06 2.60 10.78
N TYR A 218 -5.85 2.17 11.14
CA TYR A 218 -5.35 2.04 12.52
C TYR A 218 -4.31 3.12 12.88
N GLY A 219 -4.08 4.08 11.98
CA GLY A 219 -3.09 5.14 12.13
C GLY A 219 -1.65 4.75 11.81
N PHE A 220 -1.42 3.63 11.12
CA PHE A 220 -0.10 3.24 10.63
C PHE A 220 0.15 3.82 9.24
N GLN A 221 1.29 4.48 9.03
CA GLN A 221 1.60 5.13 7.75
C GLN A 221 2.59 4.30 6.91
N GLU A 222 3.37 3.45 7.57
CA GLU A 222 4.37 2.60 6.97
C GLU A 222 3.73 1.52 6.10
N VAL A 223 4.08 1.50 4.81
CA VAL A 223 3.57 0.51 3.84
C VAL A 223 4.38 -0.80 3.85
N LEU A 224 5.63 -0.77 4.30
CA LEU A 224 6.53 -1.93 4.33
C LEU A 224 7.26 -1.98 5.67
N VAL A 225 7.10 -3.08 6.41
CA VAL A 225 7.70 -3.28 7.74
C VAL A 225 8.22 -4.72 7.86
N PRO A 226 9.35 -4.98 8.52
CA PRO A 226 9.79 -6.34 8.83
C PRO A 226 8.71 -7.13 9.58
N PHE A 227 8.49 -8.40 9.24
CA PHE A 227 7.38 -9.20 9.75
C PHE A 227 7.33 -9.25 11.27
N LEU A 228 8.44 -9.66 11.92
CA LEU A 228 8.49 -9.75 13.38
C LEU A 228 8.24 -8.39 14.04
N LYS A 229 8.84 -7.32 13.51
CA LYS A 229 8.64 -5.96 13.99
C LYS A 229 7.18 -5.51 13.86
N TYR A 230 6.53 -5.85 12.74
CA TYR A 230 5.11 -5.54 12.54
C TYR A 230 4.25 -6.26 13.56
N MET A 231 4.46 -7.57 13.74
CA MET A 231 3.69 -8.40 14.67
C MET A 231 3.87 -7.95 16.12
N GLU A 232 5.12 -7.67 16.55
CA GLU A 232 5.44 -7.25 17.91
C GLU A 232 4.94 -5.83 18.21
N ASN A 233 5.27 -4.84 17.36
CA ASN A 233 4.95 -3.44 17.65
C ASN A 233 3.45 -3.15 17.65
N LYS A 234 2.68 -3.90 16.86
CA LYS A 234 1.23 -3.74 16.70
C LYS A 234 0.43 -4.77 17.49
N GLU A 235 1.12 -5.62 18.27
CA GLU A 235 0.55 -6.70 19.08
C GLU A 235 -0.44 -7.55 18.27
N CYS A 236 0.01 -8.00 17.10
CA CYS A 236 -0.85 -8.71 16.16
C CYS A 236 -1.05 -10.18 16.55
N GLU A 237 -2.26 -10.68 16.32
CA GLU A 237 -2.59 -12.10 16.41
C GLU A 237 -3.02 -12.63 15.05
N LEU A 238 -2.54 -13.81 14.65
CA LEU A 238 -2.99 -14.47 13.43
C LEU A 238 -4.39 -15.06 13.66
N VAL A 239 -5.36 -14.69 12.83
CA VAL A 239 -6.75 -15.15 12.96
C VAL A 239 -7.00 -16.41 12.14
N ASP A 240 -6.49 -16.44 10.91
CA ASP A 240 -6.72 -17.52 9.95
C ASP A 240 -5.38 -18.00 9.35
N PRO A 241 -5.33 -19.24 8.80
CA PRO A 241 -4.18 -19.70 8.04
C PRO A 241 -3.88 -18.77 6.86
N PRO A 242 -2.60 -18.63 6.46
CA PRO A 242 -2.23 -17.84 5.28
C PRO A 242 -2.93 -18.31 4.01
N GLU A 243 -3.34 -17.36 3.18
CA GLU A 243 -3.99 -17.59 1.88
C GLU A 243 -3.08 -17.23 0.70
N SER A 244 -3.37 -17.83 -0.46
CA SER A 244 -2.65 -17.54 -1.70
C SER A 244 -2.97 -16.13 -2.21
N PHE A 245 -1.94 -15.39 -2.63
CA PHE A 245 -2.10 -14.10 -3.30
C PHE A 245 -2.29 -14.21 -4.83
N ASP A 246 -2.50 -15.41 -5.36
CA ASP A 246 -2.89 -15.63 -6.76
C ASP A 246 -4.37 -15.33 -6.98
N ILE A 247 -4.71 -14.04 -6.93
CA ILE A 247 -6.09 -13.54 -7.01
C ILE A 247 -6.27 -12.54 -8.14
N THR A 248 -7.51 -12.38 -8.60
CA THR A 248 -7.88 -11.37 -9.61
C THR A 248 -8.30 -10.05 -8.95
N GLN A 249 -8.35 -8.98 -9.75
CA GLN A 249 -8.85 -7.67 -9.35
C GLN A 249 -10.32 -7.65 -8.91
N THR A 250 -11.05 -8.75 -9.13
CA THR A 250 -12.46 -8.90 -8.74
C THR A 250 -12.68 -10.03 -7.75
N HIS A 251 -11.63 -10.63 -7.19
CA HIS A 251 -11.72 -11.87 -6.42
C HIS A 251 -12.69 -11.80 -5.23
N ASP A 252 -12.56 -10.79 -4.38
CA ASP A 252 -13.45 -10.50 -3.26
C ASP A 252 -14.89 -10.20 -3.72
N LEU A 253 -15.06 -9.52 -4.86
CA LEU A 253 -16.40 -9.33 -5.46
C LEU A 253 -17.01 -10.66 -5.90
N ASP A 254 -16.20 -11.57 -6.45
CA ASP A 254 -16.64 -12.87 -6.92
C ASP A 254 -17.05 -13.77 -5.74
N ILE A 255 -16.32 -13.71 -4.63
CA ILE A 255 -16.71 -14.35 -3.36
C ILE A 255 -18.02 -13.76 -2.85
N LEU A 256 -18.12 -12.43 -2.75
CA LEU A 256 -19.31 -11.75 -2.24
C LEU A 256 -20.56 -12.08 -3.08
N MET A 257 -20.45 -12.11 -4.40
CA MET A 257 -21.56 -12.46 -5.30
C MET A 257 -21.97 -13.93 -5.21
N LYS A 258 -21.05 -14.82 -4.83
CA LYS A 258 -21.32 -16.25 -4.62
C LYS A 258 -22.04 -16.47 -3.28
N GLU A 259 -21.61 -15.79 -2.22
CA GLU A 259 -22.21 -15.88 -0.89
C GLU A 259 -23.59 -15.19 -0.85
N TYR A 260 -23.73 -14.07 -1.57
CA TYR A 260 -24.96 -13.29 -1.68
C TYR A 260 -25.43 -13.27 -3.14
N PRO A 261 -26.20 -14.27 -3.61
CA PRO A 261 -26.63 -14.37 -5.00
C PRO A 261 -27.71 -13.35 -5.41
N SER A 262 -28.27 -12.59 -4.46
CA SER A 262 -29.24 -11.52 -4.72
C SER A 262 -29.17 -10.44 -3.64
N GLY A 263 -29.92 -9.35 -3.80
CA GLY A 263 -29.99 -8.25 -2.84
C GLY A 263 -28.87 -7.21 -2.97
N VAL A 264 -28.79 -6.31 -1.99
CA VAL A 264 -27.93 -5.11 -2.03
C VAL A 264 -26.44 -5.45 -2.14
N ARG A 265 -25.95 -6.47 -1.43
CA ARG A 265 -24.53 -6.88 -1.47
C ARG A 265 -24.09 -7.29 -2.86
N ARG A 266 -24.92 -8.05 -3.58
CA ARG A 266 -24.67 -8.38 -4.99
C ARG A 266 -24.68 -7.13 -5.87
N ALA A 267 -25.67 -6.26 -5.69
CA ALA A 267 -25.79 -5.03 -6.48
C ALA A 267 -24.56 -4.12 -6.29
N ILE A 268 -24.03 -4.01 -5.07
CA ILE A 268 -22.77 -3.31 -4.77
C ILE A 268 -21.61 -3.93 -5.55
N ALA A 269 -21.45 -5.24 -5.49
CA ALA A 269 -20.38 -5.94 -6.21
C ALA A 269 -20.48 -5.75 -7.73
N CYS A 270 -21.68 -5.86 -8.29
CA CYS A 270 -21.93 -5.63 -9.71
C CYS A 270 -21.63 -4.19 -10.12
N ALA A 271 -21.99 -3.20 -9.29
CA ALA A 271 -21.74 -1.79 -9.56
C ALA A 271 -20.25 -1.43 -9.50
N GLU A 272 -19.46 -2.07 -8.63
CA GLU A 272 -18.03 -1.81 -8.50
C GLU A 272 -17.19 -2.45 -9.62
N ARG A 273 -17.62 -3.62 -10.12
CA ARG A 273 -16.83 -4.43 -11.05
C ARG A 273 -16.29 -3.64 -12.26
N PRO A 274 -17.08 -2.80 -12.97
CA PRO A 274 -16.57 -2.02 -14.10
C PRO A 274 -15.41 -1.10 -13.72
N ALA A 275 -15.44 -0.49 -12.53
CA ALA A 275 -14.36 0.38 -12.06
C ALA A 275 -13.06 -0.40 -11.84
N ARG A 276 -13.14 -1.60 -11.24
CA ARG A 276 -11.98 -2.46 -11.03
C ARG A 276 -11.36 -2.94 -12.34
N LEU A 277 -12.17 -3.25 -13.34
CA LEU A 277 -11.68 -3.63 -14.67
C LEU A 277 -11.00 -2.44 -15.39
N ARG A 278 -11.54 -1.22 -15.26
CA ARG A 278 -10.89 0.00 -15.76
C ARG A 278 -9.55 0.26 -15.08
N PHE A 279 -9.50 0.11 -13.76
CA PHE A 279 -8.28 0.23 -12.97
C PHE A 279 -7.22 -0.78 -13.44
N ALA A 280 -7.60 -2.05 -13.56
CA ALA A 280 -6.69 -3.11 -14.03
C ALA A 280 -6.15 -2.82 -15.44
N ALA A 281 -6.98 -2.32 -16.35
CA ALA A 281 -6.56 -1.95 -17.70
C ALA A 281 -5.47 -0.88 -17.70
N PHE A 282 -5.54 0.11 -16.79
CA PHE A 282 -4.48 1.11 -16.63
C PHE A 282 -3.22 0.52 -16.02
N VAL A 283 -3.36 -0.25 -14.95
CA VAL A 283 -2.26 -0.92 -14.26
C VAL A 283 -1.45 -1.81 -15.22
N ASP A 284 -2.13 -2.47 -16.16
CA ASP A 284 -1.50 -3.30 -17.18
C ASP A 284 -0.59 -2.49 -18.14
N THR A 285 -0.76 -1.18 -18.26
CA THR A 285 0.14 -0.32 -19.07
C THR A 285 1.42 0.09 -18.35
N ILE A 286 1.52 -0.13 -17.04
CA ILE A 286 2.64 0.38 -16.24
C ILE A 286 3.86 -0.54 -16.31
N ASP A 287 4.99 -0.02 -16.76
CA ASP A 287 6.25 -0.76 -16.87
C ASP A 287 7.01 -0.80 -15.53
N LYS A 288 7.72 -1.90 -15.26
CA LYS A 288 8.54 -2.09 -14.05
C LYS A 288 9.64 -1.05 -13.86
N LYS A 289 10.03 -0.33 -14.92
CA LYS A 289 10.93 0.83 -14.90
C LYS A 289 10.44 1.97 -14.00
N ILE A 290 9.16 1.96 -13.58
CA ILE A 290 8.68 2.85 -12.53
C ILE A 290 9.50 2.70 -11.24
N LEU A 291 10.00 1.49 -10.93
CA LEU A 291 10.78 1.19 -9.73
C LEU A 291 12.26 1.60 -9.83
N GLU A 292 12.71 2.07 -10.99
CA GLU A 292 14.13 2.34 -11.27
C GLU A 292 14.51 3.82 -11.11
N GLY A 293 15.81 4.08 -10.95
CA GLY A 293 16.37 5.42 -10.82
C GLY A 293 16.66 5.82 -9.37
N SER A 294 17.18 7.04 -9.22
CA SER A 294 17.37 7.76 -7.96
C SER A 294 16.05 7.94 -7.20
N LEU A 295 16.11 8.46 -5.97
CA LEU A 295 14.91 8.75 -5.18
C LEU A 295 14.03 9.80 -5.88
N GLY A 296 14.60 10.93 -6.30
CA GLY A 296 13.86 11.98 -7.00
C GLY A 296 13.27 11.54 -8.34
N GLU A 297 13.97 10.70 -9.11
CA GLU A 297 13.40 10.12 -10.33
C GLU A 297 12.21 9.21 -10.04
N PHE A 298 12.27 8.42 -8.97
CA PHE A 298 11.16 7.58 -8.53
C PHE A 298 9.95 8.44 -8.09
N GLU A 299 10.17 9.48 -7.29
CA GLU A 299 9.12 10.41 -6.83
C GLU A 299 8.44 11.14 -7.98
N ASN A 300 9.21 11.55 -8.99
CA ASN A 300 8.69 12.17 -10.21
C ASN A 300 7.82 11.20 -11.02
N LYS A 301 8.30 9.96 -11.22
CA LYS A 301 7.52 8.91 -11.91
C LYS A 301 6.24 8.56 -11.15
N LEU A 302 6.32 8.45 -9.83
CA LEU A 302 5.17 8.16 -8.96
C LEU A 302 4.13 9.29 -9.04
N SER A 303 4.57 10.55 -9.06
CA SER A 303 3.67 11.70 -9.20
C SER A 303 2.98 11.73 -10.57
N ALA A 304 3.71 11.48 -11.65
CA ALA A 304 3.13 11.35 -12.99
C ALA A 304 2.14 10.17 -13.08
N PHE A 305 2.49 9.04 -12.47
CA PHE A 305 1.63 7.85 -12.39
C PHE A 305 0.29 8.17 -11.70
N ARG A 306 0.31 8.82 -10.53
CA ARG A 306 -0.92 9.19 -9.79
C ARG A 306 -1.83 10.11 -10.59
N LEU A 307 -1.26 11.10 -11.27
CA LEU A 307 -2.02 12.03 -12.12
C LEU A 307 -2.68 11.29 -13.29
N ALA A 308 -1.91 10.46 -14.00
CA ALA A 308 -2.41 9.68 -15.14
C ALA A 308 -3.50 8.68 -14.72
N LEU A 309 -3.32 7.98 -13.59
CA LEU A 309 -4.31 7.06 -13.06
C LEU A 309 -5.61 7.79 -12.69
N ARG A 310 -5.51 8.93 -12.00
CA ARG A 310 -6.67 9.74 -11.63
C ARG A 310 -7.44 10.17 -12.88
N GLN A 311 -6.76 10.70 -13.90
CA GLN A 311 -7.38 11.07 -15.17
C GLN A 311 -8.05 9.88 -15.85
N HIS A 312 -7.38 8.73 -15.93
CA HIS A 312 -7.93 7.51 -16.52
C HIS A 312 -9.22 7.06 -15.82
N MET A 313 -9.24 7.09 -14.49
CA MET A 313 -10.41 6.71 -13.70
C MET A 313 -11.55 7.72 -13.81
N SER A 314 -11.25 9.02 -13.90
CA SER A 314 -12.25 10.10 -13.98
C SER A 314 -12.89 10.27 -15.37
N ASN A 315 -12.21 9.87 -16.45
CA ASN A 315 -12.65 10.14 -17.83
C ASN A 315 -13.97 9.46 -18.27
N ASN A 316 -14.55 8.57 -17.46
CA ASN A 316 -15.85 7.94 -17.73
C ASN A 316 -16.87 8.06 -16.58
N THR A 317 -16.56 8.80 -15.51
CA THR A 317 -17.52 9.04 -14.41
C THR A 317 -18.62 10.04 -14.78
N GLN A 318 -18.59 10.62 -15.99
CA GLN A 318 -19.63 11.53 -16.52
C GLN A 318 -20.78 10.82 -17.27
N ARG A 319 -20.92 9.49 -17.16
CA ARG A 319 -22.05 8.76 -17.77
C ARG A 319 -22.67 7.77 -16.78
N VAL A 320 -23.48 8.25 -15.85
CA VAL A 320 -24.85 7.78 -15.53
C VAL A 320 -25.58 8.93 -14.84
#